data_AF-A0A7S0AYQ6-F1
#
_entry.id   AF-A0A7S0AYQ6-F1
#
_cell.length_a   1.000
_cell.length_b   1.000
_cell.length_c   1.000
_cell.angle_alpha   90.00
_cell.angle_beta   90.00
_cell.angle_gamma   90.00
#
_symmetry.space_group_name_H-M   'P 1'
#
loop_
_entity.id
_entity.type
_entity.pdbx_description
1 polymer ?
#
loop_
_entity_poly.entity_id
_entity_poly.type
_entity_poly.pdbx_seq_one_letter_code
_entity_poly.pdbx_strand_id
1 'polypeptide(L)'
;TGSSGGFLLAFTACFDAGDSIAIASSGYPCYRNISGALGIHLVNIPISKEFKLTATELQKEIVRRKEEDLPPINGLILSSPSNPTGAMLTPKELKDLCKLCDEENIQFISDEIYHGIVYD
;
A
#
# COMPACT_ATOMS: atom_id res chain seq x y z
N THR A 1 -6.57 13.72 17.83
CA THR A 1 -5.53 12.94 17.13
C THR A 1 -6.05 12.62 15.74
N GLY A 2 -5.35 13.03 14.68
CA GLY A 2 -5.74 12.75 13.29
C GLY A 2 -5.18 11.41 12.79
N SER A 3 -5.34 11.12 11.50
CA SER A 3 -4.90 9.87 10.84
C SER A 3 -3.45 9.48 11.11
N SER A 4 -2.54 10.43 11.31
CA SER A 4 -1.13 10.18 11.64
C SER A 4 -0.92 9.35 12.92
N GLY A 5 -1.77 9.53 13.94
CA GLY A 5 -1.72 8.70 15.15
C GLY A 5 -2.22 7.27 14.91
N GLY A 6 -3.19 7.11 13.99
CA GLY A 6 -3.69 5.80 13.56
C GLY A 6 -2.64 5.00 12.80
N PHE A 7 -1.86 5.65 11.91
CA PHE A 7 -0.76 4.97 11.21
C PHE A 7 0.30 4.44 12.14
N LEU A 8 0.68 5.21 13.16
CA LEU A 8 1.66 4.74 14.14
C LEU A 8 1.17 3.46 14.84
N LEU A 9 -0.07 3.47 15.34
CA LEU A 9 -0.66 2.29 16.00
C LEU A 9 -0.76 1.09 15.06
N ALA A 10 -1.31 1.30 13.86
CA ALA A 10 -1.46 0.24 12.87
C ALA A 10 -0.10 -0.36 12.50
N PHE A 11 0.92 0.46 12.27
CA PHE A 11 2.22 -0.03 11.85
C PHE A 11 2.90 -0.83 12.97
N THR A 12 2.84 -0.34 14.22
CA THR A 12 3.41 -1.07 15.37
C THR A 12 2.65 -2.33 15.74
N ALA A 13 1.38 -2.46 15.34
CA ALA A 13 0.57 -3.64 15.60
C ALA A 13 0.71 -4.71 14.50
N CYS A 14 1.02 -4.30 13.28
CA CYS A 14 0.99 -5.17 12.10
C CYS A 14 2.37 -5.54 11.55
N PHE A 15 3.43 -4.80 11.91
CA PHE A 15 4.74 -4.97 11.29
C PHE A 15 5.88 -4.90 12.30
N ASP A 16 6.94 -5.63 11.97
CA ASP A 16 8.22 -5.63 12.67
C ASP A 16 9.29 -4.84 11.88
N ALA A 17 10.40 -4.52 12.55
CA ALA A 17 11.55 -3.92 11.88
C ALA A 17 12.13 -4.93 10.86
N GLY A 18 12.38 -4.44 9.64
CA GLY A 18 12.81 -5.26 8.50
C GLY A 18 11.66 -5.72 7.59
N ASP A 19 10.40 -5.55 8.00
CA ASP A 19 9.26 -5.85 7.13
C ASP A 19 9.22 -4.90 5.93
N SER A 20 8.69 -5.40 4.82
CA SER A 20 8.52 -4.66 3.57
C SER A 20 7.06 -4.32 3.32
N ILE A 21 6.74 -3.02 3.21
CA ILE A 21 5.39 -2.54 2.90
C ILE A 21 5.37 -1.94 1.49
N ALA A 22 4.48 -2.44 0.66
CA ALA A 22 4.20 -1.93 -0.66
C ALA A 22 3.35 -0.65 -0.61
N ILE A 23 3.72 0.32 -1.43
CA ILE A 23 2.97 1.56 -1.66
C ILE A 23 2.98 1.90 -3.16
N ALA A 24 2.00 2.66 -3.63
CA ALA A 24 2.06 3.24 -4.97
C ALA A 24 3.25 4.23 -5.07
N SER A 25 3.95 4.25 -6.20
CA SER A 25 5.14 5.11 -6.40
C SER A 25 4.88 6.62 -6.29
N SER A 26 3.62 7.06 -6.35
CA SER A 26 3.19 8.44 -6.12
C SER A 26 2.70 8.72 -4.69
N GLY A 27 2.89 7.79 -3.76
CA GLY A 27 2.27 7.79 -2.43
C GLY A 27 2.63 8.98 -1.52
N TYR A 28 1.78 9.17 -0.51
CA TYR A 28 1.86 10.26 0.46
C TYR A 28 3.18 10.23 1.26
N PRO A 29 3.95 11.34 1.33
CA PRO A 29 5.29 11.37 1.93
C PRO A 29 5.37 10.89 3.39
N CYS A 30 4.28 11.01 4.17
CA CYS A 30 4.31 10.64 5.59
C CYS A 30 4.54 9.15 5.83
N TYR A 31 4.16 8.26 4.91
CA TYR A 31 4.48 6.83 5.04
C TYR A 31 5.98 6.60 5.15
N ARG A 32 6.79 7.38 4.40
CA ARG A 32 8.25 7.28 4.42
C ARG A 32 8.84 7.61 5.77
N ASN A 33 8.33 8.64 6.44
CA ASN A 33 8.86 9.09 7.72
C ASN A 33 8.54 8.09 8.83
N ILE A 34 7.30 7.61 8.91
CA ILE A 34 6.89 6.64 9.94
C ILE A 34 7.58 5.30 9.72
N SER A 35 7.61 4.80 8.47
CA SER A 35 8.26 3.52 8.15
C SER A 35 9.76 3.56 8.45
N GLY A 36 10.45 4.64 8.06
CA GLY A 36 11.87 4.81 8.35
C GLY A 36 12.19 4.85 9.84
N ALA A 37 11.32 5.48 10.65
CA ALA A 37 11.48 5.51 12.10
C ALA A 37 11.27 4.13 12.77
N LEU A 38 10.47 3.26 12.17
CA LEU A 38 10.17 1.91 12.67
C LEU A 38 11.08 0.82 12.08
N GLY A 39 12.02 1.18 11.20
CA GLY A 39 12.88 0.20 10.51
C GLY A 39 12.15 -0.62 9.44
N ILE A 40 11.00 -0.15 8.97
CA ILE A 40 10.20 -0.79 7.93
C ILE A 40 10.67 -0.30 6.54
N HIS A 41 10.81 -1.24 5.61
CA HIS A 41 11.23 -0.97 4.24
C HIS A 41 10.02 -0.67 3.35
N LEU A 42 10.05 0.47 2.66
CA LEU A 42 9.02 0.79 1.67
C LEU A 42 9.39 0.27 0.29
N VAL A 43 8.47 -0.48 -0.31
CA VAL A 43 8.55 -0.97 -1.68
C VAL A 43 7.64 -0.10 -2.56
N ASN A 44 8.26 0.72 -3.41
CA ASN A 44 7.51 1.56 -4.35
C ASN A 44 7.09 0.75 -5.56
N ILE A 45 5.80 0.49 -5.69
CA ILE A 45 5.21 -0.22 -6.82
C ILE A 45 5.01 0.77 -7.97
N PRO A 46 5.63 0.54 -9.15
CA PRO A 46 5.33 1.32 -10.33
C PRO A 46 3.85 1.16 -10.72
N ILE A 47 3.13 2.27 -10.84
CA ILE A 47 1.72 2.29 -11.23
C ILE A 47 1.58 2.69 -12.72
N SER A 48 0.48 2.28 -13.34
CA SER A 48 0.16 2.60 -14.72
C SER A 48 -0.16 4.09 -14.92
N LYS A 49 -0.40 4.52 -16.17
CA LYS A 49 -0.75 5.92 -16.49
C LYS A 49 -2.06 6.38 -15.84
N GLU A 50 -2.91 5.45 -15.44
CA GLU A 50 -4.15 5.67 -14.71
C GLU A 50 -3.92 5.90 -13.21
N PHE A 51 -2.67 5.85 -12.75
CA PHE A 51 -2.23 6.07 -11.37
C PHE A 51 -2.89 5.14 -10.34
N LYS A 52 -3.21 3.92 -10.75
CA LYS A 52 -3.79 2.88 -9.90
C LYS A 52 -2.76 1.80 -9.57
N LEU A 53 -2.74 1.38 -8.31
CA LEU A 53 -2.10 0.13 -7.89
C LEU A 53 -3.18 -0.94 -7.86
N THR A 54 -3.18 -1.84 -8.84
CA THR A 54 -4.12 -2.98 -8.88
C THR A 54 -3.43 -4.28 -8.46
N ALA A 55 -4.20 -5.37 -8.38
CA ALA A 55 -3.64 -6.70 -8.14
C ALA A 55 -2.56 -7.08 -9.17
N THR A 56 -2.66 -6.57 -10.40
CA THR A 56 -1.68 -6.86 -11.46
C THR A 56 -0.30 -6.29 -11.14
N GLU A 57 -0.23 -5.03 -10.72
CA GLU A 57 1.04 -4.39 -10.36
C GLU A 57 1.66 -5.04 -9.13
N LEU A 58 0.83 -5.35 -8.12
CA LEU A 58 1.30 -6.03 -6.90
C LEU A 58 1.85 -7.43 -7.23
N GLN A 59 1.12 -8.23 -8.01
CA GLN A 59 1.54 -9.58 -8.39
C GLN A 59 2.89 -9.58 -9.12
N LYS A 60 3.09 -8.61 -10.03
CA LYS A 60 4.36 -8.47 -10.76
C LYS A 60 5.52 -8.22 -9.82
N GLU A 61 5.36 -7.35 -8.82
CA GLU A 61 6.41 -7.11 -7.84
C GLU A 61 6.67 -8.33 -6.97
N ILE A 62 5.63 -9.05 -6.52
CA ILE A 62 5.78 -10.28 -5.74
C ILE A 62 6.63 -11.31 -6.51
N VAL A 63 6.31 -11.53 -7.79
CA VAL A 63 7.07 -12.46 -8.65
C VAL A 63 8.50 -11.98 -8.82
N ARG A 64 8.71 -10.71 -9.16
CA ARG A 64 10.05 -10.13 -9.33
C ARG A 64 10.93 -10.33 -8.09
N ARG A 65 10.39 -10.04 -6.90
CA ARG A 65 11.12 -10.19 -5.64
C ARG A 65 11.48 -11.64 -5.35
N LYS A 66 10.58 -12.57 -5.66
CA LYS A 66 10.85 -14.01 -5.55
C LYS A 66 11.95 -14.46 -6.52
N GLU A 67 11.97 -13.96 -7.74
CA GLU A 67 13.01 -14.27 -8.74
C GLU A 67 14.38 -13.68 -8.37
N GLU A 68 14.40 -12.52 -7.73
CA GLU A 68 15.61 -11.81 -7.30
C GLU A 68 16.09 -12.19 -5.88
N ASP A 69 15.46 -13.17 -5.23
CA ASP A 69 15.73 -13.57 -3.83
C ASP A 69 15.67 -12.39 -2.83
N LEU A 70 14.71 -11.49 -3.06
CA LEU A 70 14.44 -10.34 -2.19
C LEU A 70 13.42 -10.72 -1.09
N PRO A 71 13.43 -10.04 0.06
CA PRO A 71 12.44 -10.26 1.12
C PRO A 71 11.00 -10.16 0.60
N PRO A 72 10.04 -10.95 1.09
CA PRO A 72 8.64 -10.87 0.65
C PRO A 72 8.01 -9.52 0.99
N ILE A 73 6.84 -9.24 0.42
CA ILE A 73 6.02 -8.09 0.83
C ILE A 73 5.17 -8.54 2.03
N ASN A 74 5.23 -7.80 3.13
CA ASN A 74 4.47 -8.07 4.35
C ASN A 74 3.18 -7.25 4.43
N GLY A 75 3.14 -6.08 3.79
CA GLY A 75 1.97 -5.19 3.83
C GLY A 75 1.75 -4.42 2.54
N LEU A 76 0.54 -3.92 2.36
CA LEU A 76 0.16 -3.00 1.30
C LEU A 76 -0.63 -1.84 1.90
N ILE A 77 -0.23 -0.60 1.58
CA ILE A 77 -1.03 0.59 1.88
C ILE A 77 -1.64 1.10 0.58
N LEU A 78 -2.96 1.16 0.54
CA LEU A 78 -3.72 1.76 -0.55
C LEU A 78 -4.35 3.06 -0.07
N SER A 79 -3.97 4.20 -0.67
CA SER A 79 -4.71 5.45 -0.48
C SER A 79 -5.93 5.48 -1.40
N SER A 80 -7.12 5.74 -0.88
CA SER A 80 -8.36 5.79 -1.68
C SER A 80 -9.29 6.93 -1.22
N PRO A 81 -9.55 7.95 -2.06
CA PRO A 81 -8.86 8.25 -3.32
C PRO A 81 -7.32 8.37 -3.18
N SER A 82 -6.58 7.93 -4.20
CA SER A 82 -5.13 8.02 -4.23
C SER A 82 -4.67 9.47 -4.10
N ASN A 83 -3.72 9.76 -3.21
CA ASN A 83 -3.05 11.05 -3.14
C ASN A 83 -1.71 10.96 -3.88
N PRO A 84 -1.38 11.85 -4.84
CA PRO A 84 -2.05 13.10 -5.24
C PRO A 84 -3.04 12.98 -6.42
N THR A 85 -3.28 11.78 -6.93
CA THR A 85 -3.86 11.58 -8.26
C THR A 85 -5.39 11.52 -8.30
N GLY A 86 -6.05 11.36 -7.17
CA GLY A 86 -7.49 11.18 -7.03
C GLY A 86 -8.02 9.85 -7.58
N ALA A 87 -7.14 8.95 -8.03
CA ALA A 87 -7.55 7.69 -8.65
C ALA A 87 -8.27 6.78 -7.64
N MET A 88 -9.36 6.15 -8.07
CA MET A 88 -10.07 5.12 -7.29
C MET A 88 -10.09 3.80 -8.03
N LEU A 89 -9.92 2.72 -7.28
CA LEU A 89 -10.19 1.37 -7.76
C LEU A 89 -11.70 1.18 -7.88
N THR A 90 -12.13 0.52 -8.94
CA THR A 90 -13.49 -0.02 -9.04
C THR A 90 -13.71 -1.10 -7.97
N PRO A 91 -14.96 -1.41 -7.60
CA PRO A 91 -15.23 -2.47 -6.62
C PRO A 91 -14.62 -3.82 -7.00
N LYS A 92 -14.55 -4.13 -8.31
CA LYS A 92 -13.91 -5.34 -8.81
C LYS A 92 -12.39 -5.29 -8.60
N GLU A 93 -11.73 -4.19 -8.99
CA GLU A 93 -10.29 -4.02 -8.83
C GLU A 93 -9.86 -4.10 -7.35
N LEU A 94 -10.63 -3.47 -6.45
CA LEU A 94 -10.37 -3.55 -5.01
C LEU A 94 -10.55 -4.97 -4.49
N LYS A 95 -11.61 -5.67 -4.90
CA LYS A 95 -11.85 -7.06 -4.50
C LYS A 95 -10.72 -7.99 -4.96
N ASP A 96 -10.27 -7.83 -6.20
CA ASP A 96 -9.16 -8.62 -6.75
C ASP A 96 -7.85 -8.34 -5.98
N LEU A 97 -7.62 -7.10 -5.58
CA LEU A 97 -6.45 -6.69 -4.79
C LEU A 97 -6.48 -7.27 -3.36
N CYS A 98 -7.61 -7.17 -2.66
CA CYS A 98 -7.76 -7.77 -1.33
C CYS A 98 -7.59 -9.29 -1.37
N LYS A 99 -8.17 -9.95 -2.38
CA LYS A 99 -8.04 -11.39 -2.58
C LYS A 99 -6.57 -11.80 -2.73
N LEU A 100 -5.80 -11.06 -3.55
CA LEU A 100 -4.37 -11.33 -3.71
C LEU A 100 -3.61 -11.14 -2.39
N CYS A 101 -3.97 -10.11 -1.60
CA CYS A 101 -3.35 -9.89 -0.30
C CYS A 101 -3.61 -11.06 0.66
N ASP A 102 -4.84 -11.58 0.71
CA ASP A 102 -5.19 -12.75 1.52
C ASP A 102 -4.41 -14.00 1.07
N GLU A 103 -4.32 -14.25 -0.24
CA GLU A 103 -3.61 -15.41 -0.80
C GLU A 103 -2.10 -15.39 -0.49
N GLU A 104 -1.50 -14.21 -0.46
CA GLU A 104 -0.06 -14.00 -0.24
C GLU A 104 0.27 -13.65 1.23
N ASN A 105 -0.72 -13.65 2.14
CA ASN A 105 -0.59 -13.25 3.55
C ASN A 105 -0.02 -11.82 3.73
N ILE A 106 -0.44 -10.89 2.88
CA ILE A 106 -0.07 -9.48 2.92
C ILE A 106 -1.09 -8.71 3.75
N GLN A 107 -0.64 -7.98 4.77
CA GLN A 107 -1.51 -7.11 5.55
C GLN A 107 -1.97 -5.91 4.71
N PHE A 108 -3.27 -5.81 4.46
CA PHE A 108 -3.86 -4.70 3.72
C PHE A 108 -4.27 -3.55 4.65
N ILE A 109 -3.83 -2.32 4.34
CA ILE A 109 -4.22 -1.07 5.02
C ILE A 109 -4.85 -0.14 3.99
N SER A 110 -6.13 0.20 4.19
CA SER A 110 -6.83 1.23 3.41
C SER A 110 -6.68 2.59 4.11
N ASP A 111 -5.97 3.53 3.47
CA ASP A 111 -5.93 4.93 3.89
C ASP A 111 -7.02 5.72 3.16
N GLU A 112 -8.15 5.91 3.83
CA GLU A 112 -9.34 6.56 3.29
C GLU A 112 -9.53 8.00 3.81
N ILE A 113 -8.43 8.71 4.12
CA ILE A 113 -8.52 10.08 4.65
C ILE A 113 -9.24 11.08 3.74
N TYR A 114 -9.39 10.77 2.44
CA TYR A 114 -10.10 11.59 1.45
C TYR A 114 -11.53 11.08 1.15
N HIS A 115 -12.00 10.04 1.85
CA HIS A 115 -13.35 9.53 1.70
C HIS A 115 -14.37 10.65 1.98
N GLY A 116 -15.28 10.89 1.02
CA GLY A 116 -16.27 11.97 1.09
C GLY A 116 -15.91 13.24 0.31
N ILE A 117 -14.72 13.34 -0.30
CA ILE A 117 -14.38 14.36 -1.29
C ILE A 117 -14.42 13.73 -2.69
N VAL A 118 -15.59 13.25 -3.08
CA VAL A 118 -15.85 12.68 -4.41
C VAL A 118 -16.72 13.68 -5.17
N TYR A 119 -16.28 14.11 -6.36
CA TYR A 119 -17.06 14.96 -7.25
C TYR A 119 -17.58 14.08 -8.41
N ASP A 120 -18.90 14.10 -8.64
CA ASP A 120 -19.57 13.45 -9.78
C ASP A 120 -19.27 14.17 -11.10
#